data_AF-A0A522CCL8-F1
#
_entry.id   AF-A0A522CCL8-F1
#
_cell.length_a   1.000
_cell.length_b   1.000
_cell.length_c   1.000
_cell.angle_alpha   90.00
_cell.angle_beta   90.00
_cell.angle_gamma   90.00
#
_symmetry.space_group_name_H-M   'P 1'
#
loop_
_entity.id
_entity.type
_entity.pdbx_description
1 polymer ?
#
loop_
_entity_poly.entity_id
_entity_poly.type
_entity_poly.pdbx_seq_one_letter_code
_entity_poly.pdbx_strand_id
1 'polypeptide(L)'
;MKIKNSQFKVKSLKLRVTRFLLLFSLFTFHFSLFTLTGCGYKFQGKDTLLFDTVKIGRIENKTFEPKLEDKLQKALAEELMKNGITISKDSGYVITGVITKFELKPLTEKDGFAVEYEVIIKGE
;
A
#
# COMPACT_ATOMS: atom_id res chain seq x y z
N MET A 1 28.48 40.15 58.22
CA MET A 1 27.13 39.60 57.94
C MET A 1 27.04 39.21 56.46
N LYS A 2 27.06 37.90 56.16
CA LYS A 2 27.35 37.30 54.85
C LYS A 2 26.10 36.62 54.29
N ILE A 3 25.14 37.35 53.69
CA ILE A 3 23.95 36.71 53.11
C ILE A 3 23.47 37.52 51.89
N LYS A 4 23.99 37.23 50.69
CA LYS A 4 23.36 37.64 49.40
C LYS A 4 23.82 36.83 48.16
N ASN A 5 24.63 35.79 48.33
CA ASN A 5 25.27 35.09 47.20
C ASN A 5 24.51 33.84 46.69
N SER A 6 23.63 33.22 47.48
CA SER A 6 22.96 31.97 47.06
C SER A 6 21.75 32.20 46.14
N GLN A 7 20.96 33.25 46.39
CA GLN A 7 19.72 33.53 45.64
C GLN A 7 19.96 33.91 44.17
N PHE A 8 21.06 34.61 43.87
CA PHE A 8 21.40 35.03 42.50
C PHE A 8 21.92 33.86 41.63
N LYS A 9 22.64 32.92 42.27
CA LYS A 9 23.15 31.70 41.63
C LYS A 9 22.01 30.74 41.26
N VAL A 10 20.96 30.67 42.08
CA VAL A 10 19.77 29.83 41.82
C VAL A 10 18.90 30.41 40.68
N LYS A 11 18.73 31.73 40.60
CA LYS A 11 17.97 32.36 39.49
C LYS A 11 18.67 32.22 38.13
N SER A 12 19.99 32.42 38.08
CA SER A 12 20.78 32.24 36.85
C SER A 12 20.85 30.78 36.40
N LEU A 13 20.90 29.83 37.35
CA LEU A 13 20.84 28.39 37.05
C LEU A 13 19.46 27.98 36.51
N LYS A 14 18.35 28.46 37.12
CA LYS A 14 16.99 28.22 36.61
C LYS A 14 16.83 28.76 35.18
N LEU A 15 17.27 29.99 34.91
CA LEU A 15 17.21 30.60 33.57
C LEU A 15 18.02 29.81 32.52
N ARG A 16 19.18 29.27 32.93
CA ARG A 16 20.03 28.43 32.07
C ARG A 16 19.38 27.08 31.80
N VAL A 17 18.76 26.44 32.80
CA VAL A 17 18.03 25.17 32.65
C VAL A 17 16.78 25.34 31.77
N THR A 18 16.02 26.43 31.93
CA THR A 18 14.85 26.70 31.06
C THR A 18 15.27 26.92 29.61
N ARG A 19 16.40 27.63 29.37
CA ARG A 19 16.97 27.78 28.02
C ARG A 19 17.43 26.45 27.42
N PHE A 20 18.04 25.57 28.21
CA PHE A 20 18.42 24.22 27.76
C PHE A 20 17.20 23.35 27.42
N LEU A 21 16.14 23.38 28.22
CA LEU A 21 14.90 22.64 27.96
C LEU A 21 14.18 23.15 26.70
N LEU A 22 14.17 24.46 26.45
CA LEU A 22 13.61 25.03 25.22
C LEU A 22 14.40 24.61 23.98
N LEU A 23 15.74 24.60 24.05
CA LEU A 23 16.59 24.14 22.95
C LEU A 23 16.41 22.65 22.68
N PHE A 24 16.28 21.83 23.72
CA PHE A 24 16.01 20.41 23.58
C PHE A 24 14.64 20.15 22.94
N SER A 25 13.61 20.89 23.34
CA SER A 25 12.27 20.81 22.73
C SER A 25 12.25 21.22 21.26
N LEU A 26 13.04 22.23 20.87
CA LEU A 26 13.17 22.66 19.48
C LEU A 26 13.90 21.60 18.64
N PHE A 27 14.93 20.97 19.21
CA PHE A 27 15.68 19.92 18.54
C PHE A 27 14.86 18.65 18.33
N THR A 28 14.08 18.22 19.34
CA THR A 28 13.19 17.05 19.20
C THR A 28 12.07 17.29 18.19
N PHE A 29 11.51 18.50 18.15
CA PHE A 29 10.50 18.88 17.15
C PHE A 29 11.08 18.85 15.72
N HIS A 30 12.29 19.40 15.54
CA HIS A 30 12.96 19.41 14.24
C HIS A 30 13.34 17.99 13.78
N PHE A 31 13.85 17.15 14.69
CA PHE A 31 14.19 15.76 14.38
C PHE A 31 12.96 14.92 14.02
N SER A 32 11.83 15.13 14.72
CA SER A 32 10.55 14.49 14.40
C SER A 32 10.09 14.81 12.98
N LEU A 33 10.17 16.08 12.56
CA LEU A 33 9.81 16.50 11.21
C LEU A 33 10.70 15.86 10.12
N PHE A 34 11.98 15.66 10.41
CA PHE A 34 12.90 14.95 9.52
C PHE A 34 12.56 13.46 9.39
N THR A 35 12.16 12.80 10.48
CA THR A 35 11.76 11.38 10.42
C THR A 35 10.49 11.13 9.61
N LEU A 36 9.56 12.10 9.55
CA LEU A 36 8.33 11.97 8.76
C LEU A 36 8.55 12.16 7.25
N THR A 37 9.59 12.87 6.85
CA THR A 37 9.89 13.17 5.43
C THR A 37 10.90 12.22 4.80
N GLY A 38 11.65 11.46 5.61
CA GLY A 38 12.73 10.59 5.14
C GLY A 38 12.31 9.29 4.45
N CYS A 39 11.09 8.81 4.66
CA CYS A 39 10.71 7.49 4.14
C CYS A 39 10.23 7.45 2.69
N GLY A 40 10.15 8.60 1.98
CA GLY A 40 9.84 8.62 0.54
C GLY A 40 8.47 8.05 0.14
N TYR A 41 7.63 7.67 1.10
CA TYR A 41 6.27 7.20 0.86
C TYR A 41 5.45 8.35 0.28
N LYS A 42 4.97 8.16 -0.95
CA LYS A 42 3.99 9.06 -1.55
C LYS A 42 2.61 8.49 -1.27
N PHE A 43 1.70 9.32 -0.78
CA PHE A 43 0.28 8.95 -0.72
C PHE A 43 -0.20 8.71 -2.15
N GLN A 44 -0.54 7.46 -2.45
CA GLN A 44 -1.03 7.04 -3.76
C GLN A 44 -2.54 7.30 -3.82
N GLY A 45 -2.94 8.43 -4.44
CA GLY A 45 -4.34 8.78 -4.66
C GLY A 45 -4.96 8.00 -5.83
N LYS A 46 -6.28 8.13 -6.02
CA LYS A 46 -7.00 7.49 -7.15
C LYS A 46 -6.46 7.90 -8.53
N ASP A 47 -5.75 9.03 -8.63
CA ASP A 47 -5.14 9.54 -9.87
C ASP A 47 -3.93 8.73 -10.38
N THR A 48 -3.63 7.57 -9.79
CA THR A 48 -2.40 6.84 -10.13
C THR A 48 -2.54 5.92 -11.34
N LEU A 49 -3.76 5.64 -11.77
CA LEU A 49 -4.00 4.96 -13.05
C LEU A 49 -4.25 6.02 -14.12
N LEU A 50 -3.59 5.88 -15.27
CA LEU A 50 -3.73 6.77 -16.43
C LEU A 50 -5.11 6.64 -17.12
N PHE A 51 -6.00 5.84 -16.55
CA PHE A 51 -7.32 5.54 -17.07
C PHE A 51 -8.33 5.43 -15.91
N ASP A 52 -9.48 6.05 -16.11
CA ASP A 52 -10.67 5.93 -15.26
C ASP A 52 -11.70 4.97 -15.88
N THR A 53 -11.56 4.67 -17.17
CA THR A 53 -12.49 3.88 -17.96
C THR A 53 -11.73 2.90 -18.84
N VAL A 54 -12.11 1.63 -18.82
CA VAL A 54 -11.48 0.56 -19.63
C VAL A 54 -12.52 -0.30 -20.31
N LYS A 55 -12.11 -0.94 -21.40
CA LYS A 55 -12.86 -2.01 -22.06
C LYS A 55 -12.17 -3.33 -21.77
N ILE A 56 -12.93 -4.34 -21.34
CA ILE A 56 -12.43 -5.71 -21.30
C ILE A 56 -12.61 -6.29 -22.70
N GLY A 57 -11.49 -6.57 -23.36
CA GLY A 57 -11.43 -7.22 -24.66
C GLY A 57 -11.46 -8.75 -24.52
N ARG A 58 -10.92 -9.44 -25.52
CA ARG A 58 -10.85 -10.90 -25.51
C ARG A 58 -9.80 -11.35 -24.49
N ILE A 59 -10.24 -12.17 -23.54
CA ILE A 59 -9.38 -12.98 -22.69
C ILE A 59 -9.46 -14.39 -23.25
N GLU A 60 -8.37 -15.01 -23.69
CA GLU A 60 -8.40 -16.36 -24.28
C GLU A 60 -7.85 -17.38 -23.29
N ASN A 61 -8.55 -18.52 -23.13
CA ASN A 61 -8.05 -19.62 -22.32
C ASN A 61 -7.38 -20.69 -23.17
N LYS A 62 -6.05 -20.81 -23.10
CA LYS A 62 -5.27 -21.90 -23.73
C LYS A 62 -4.99 -23.07 -22.78
N THR A 63 -5.68 -23.13 -21.65
CA THR A 63 -5.58 -24.24 -20.68
C THR A 63 -6.75 -25.21 -20.83
N PHE A 64 -6.69 -26.33 -20.10
CA PHE A 64 -7.77 -27.32 -20.08
C PHE A 64 -8.87 -27.00 -19.05
N GLU A 65 -8.74 -25.91 -18.29
CA GLU A 65 -9.71 -25.55 -17.25
C GLU A 65 -10.98 -24.94 -17.88
N PRO A 66 -12.16 -25.57 -17.73
CA PRO A 66 -13.39 -25.05 -18.33
C PRO A 66 -13.86 -23.76 -17.64
N LYS A 67 -14.42 -22.84 -18.42
CA LYS A 67 -14.99 -21.56 -17.96
C LYS A 67 -13.98 -20.63 -17.28
N LEU A 68 -12.68 -20.90 -17.38
CA LEU A 68 -11.66 -20.03 -16.77
C LEU A 68 -11.69 -18.62 -17.37
N GLU A 69 -11.94 -18.52 -18.68
CA GLU A 69 -12.15 -17.26 -19.39
C GLU A 69 -13.28 -16.44 -18.75
N ASP A 70 -14.48 -17.01 -18.63
CA ASP A 70 -15.65 -16.34 -18.05
C ASP A 70 -15.40 -15.93 -16.59
N LYS A 71 -14.81 -16.83 -15.80
CA LYS A 71 -14.47 -16.57 -14.39
C LYS A 71 -13.50 -15.40 -14.27
N LEU A 72 -12.47 -15.37 -15.11
CA LEU A 72 -11.46 -14.30 -15.07
C LEU A 72 -12.03 -12.98 -15.56
N GLN A 73 -12.80 -12.96 -16.66
CA GLN A 73 -13.47 -11.75 -17.13
C GLN A 73 -14.39 -11.16 -16.07
N LYS A 74 -15.18 -12.01 -15.39
CA LYS A 74 -16.08 -11.58 -14.32
C LYS A 74 -15.31 -11.03 -13.12
N ALA A 75 -14.33 -11.77 -12.61
CA ALA A 75 -13.55 -11.34 -11.44
C ALA A 75 -12.77 -10.05 -11.71
N LEU A 76 -12.21 -9.93 -12.92
CA LEU A 76 -11.53 -8.71 -13.36
C LEU A 76 -12.50 -7.53 -13.43
N ALA A 77 -13.69 -7.73 -14.02
CA ALA A 77 -14.69 -6.67 -14.11
C ALA A 77 -15.12 -6.17 -12.72
N GLU A 78 -15.43 -7.10 -11.81
CA GLU A 78 -15.83 -6.79 -10.44
C GLU A 78 -14.74 -6.02 -9.69
N GLU A 79 -13.49 -6.44 -9.79
CA GLU A 79 -12.39 -5.77 -9.07
C GLU A 79 -12.09 -4.37 -9.66
N LEU A 80 -12.13 -4.21 -10.98
CA LEU A 80 -11.95 -2.90 -11.62
C LEU A 80 -13.05 -1.91 -11.17
N MET A 81 -14.31 -2.33 -11.21
CA MET A 81 -15.43 -1.49 -10.77
C MET A 81 -15.35 -1.16 -9.28
N LYS A 82 -14.98 -2.13 -8.45
CA LYS A 82 -14.77 -1.93 -7.00
C LYS A 82 -13.68 -0.90 -6.70
N ASN A 83 -12.65 -0.83 -7.54
CA ASN A 83 -11.59 0.18 -7.44
C ASN A 83 -11.95 1.52 -8.10
N GLY A 84 -13.18 1.68 -8.62
CA GLY A 84 -13.69 2.92 -9.19
C GLY A 84 -13.39 3.11 -10.67
N ILE A 85 -13.01 2.04 -11.38
CA ILE A 85 -12.75 2.05 -12.82
C ILE A 85 -14.03 1.67 -13.56
N THR A 86 -14.46 2.51 -14.48
CA THR A 86 -15.67 2.29 -15.28
C THR A 86 -15.39 1.32 -16.42
N ILE A 87 -16.27 0.35 -16.63
CA ILE A 87 -16.18 -0.55 -17.78
C ILE A 87 -17.10 -0.03 -18.88
N SER A 88 -16.51 0.41 -20.00
CA SER A 88 -17.26 0.94 -21.14
C SER A 88 -16.77 0.31 -22.45
N LYS A 89 -17.71 0.06 -23.37
CA LYS A 89 -17.40 -0.47 -24.71
C LYS A 89 -16.66 0.55 -25.60
N ASP A 90 -16.77 1.83 -25.25
CA ASP A 90 -16.24 2.97 -26.01
C ASP A 90 -14.89 3.47 -25.47
N SER A 91 -14.33 2.83 -24.44
CA SER A 91 -13.01 3.22 -23.93
C SER A 91 -11.90 2.97 -24.96
N GLY A 92 -10.98 3.93 -25.06
CA GLY A 92 -9.74 3.79 -25.83
C GLY A 92 -8.71 2.85 -25.18
N TYR A 93 -8.88 2.51 -23.91
CA TYR A 93 -8.03 1.56 -23.19
C TYR A 93 -8.67 0.19 -23.16
N VAL A 94 -7.95 -0.81 -23.67
CA VAL A 94 -8.45 -2.19 -23.78
C VAL A 94 -7.56 -3.14 -23.00
N ILE A 95 -8.18 -3.97 -22.14
CA ILE A 95 -7.50 -5.05 -21.43
C ILE A 95 -7.77 -6.35 -22.20
N THR A 96 -6.72 -6.97 -22.69
CA THR A 96 -6.74 -8.29 -23.34
C THR A 96 -5.70 -9.17 -22.69
N GLY A 97 -5.84 -10.48 -22.84
CA GLY A 97 -4.78 -11.39 -22.41
C GLY A 97 -5.05 -12.83 -22.80
N VAL A 98 -4.01 -13.65 -22.70
CA VAL A 98 -4.08 -15.09 -22.98
C VAL A 98 -3.64 -15.84 -21.73
N ILE A 99 -4.51 -16.68 -21.19
CA ILE A 99 -4.19 -17.56 -20.07
C ILE A 99 -3.45 -18.77 -20.63
N THR A 100 -2.17 -18.89 -20.29
CA THR A 100 -1.28 -19.94 -20.79
C THR A 100 -1.09 -21.06 -19.79
N LYS A 101 -1.36 -20.81 -18.50
CA LYS A 101 -1.19 -21.80 -17.44
C LYS A 101 -2.22 -21.65 -16.34
N PHE A 102 -2.80 -22.78 -15.93
CA PHE A 102 -3.65 -22.91 -14.76
C PHE A 102 -3.32 -24.24 -14.07
N GLU A 103 -2.87 -24.19 -12.82
CA GLU A 103 -2.58 -25.37 -12.00
C GLU A 103 -3.13 -25.17 -10.58
N LEU A 104 -3.64 -26.26 -10.01
CA LEU A 104 -4.03 -26.35 -8.60
C LEU A 104 -3.08 -27.32 -7.91
N LYS A 105 -2.26 -26.80 -6.99
CA LYS A 105 -1.30 -27.62 -6.24
C LYS A 105 -1.78 -27.73 -4.79
N PRO A 106 -1.99 -28.94 -4.25
CA PRO A 106 -2.35 -29.09 -2.84
C PRO A 106 -1.19 -28.60 -1.98
N LEU A 107 -1.50 -27.74 -1.01
CA LEU A 107 -0.55 -27.22 -0.02
C LEU A 107 -0.62 -28.00 1.28
N THR A 108 -1.84 -28.31 1.69
CA THR A 108 -2.11 -28.97 2.97
C THR A 108 -3.13 -30.07 2.75
N GLU A 109 -2.84 -31.24 3.30
CA GLU A 109 -3.73 -32.39 3.31
C GLU A 109 -4.12 -32.73 4.75
N LYS A 110 -5.39 -33.08 4.95
CA LYS A 110 -5.91 -33.57 6.23
C LYS A 110 -6.78 -34.79 5.94
N ASP A 111 -6.52 -35.87 6.68
CA ASP A 111 -7.27 -37.13 6.55
C ASP A 111 -7.30 -37.69 5.11
N GLY A 112 -6.24 -37.46 4.34
CA GLY A 112 -6.13 -37.90 2.94
C GLY A 112 -6.86 -37.01 1.92
N PHE A 113 -7.44 -35.90 2.35
CA PHE A 113 -8.06 -34.90 1.48
C PHE A 113 -7.24 -33.60 1.49
N ALA A 114 -7.01 -33.03 0.31
CA ALA A 114 -6.41 -31.71 0.21
C ALA A 114 -7.41 -30.63 0.66
N VAL A 115 -7.00 -29.85 1.66
CA VAL A 115 -7.80 -28.80 2.31
C VAL A 115 -7.47 -27.43 1.73
N GLU A 116 -6.22 -27.23 1.33
CA GLU A 116 -5.72 -25.97 0.80
C GLU A 116 -5.01 -26.19 -0.52
N TYR A 117 -5.20 -25.25 -1.45
CA TYR A 117 -4.61 -25.30 -2.78
C TYR A 117 -3.91 -23.98 -3.09
N GLU A 118 -2.72 -24.08 -3.64
CA GLU A 118 -2.04 -23.02 -4.37
C GLU A 118 -2.61 -22.98 -5.79
N VAL A 119 -3.17 -21.83 -6.16
CA VAL A 119 -3.68 -21.60 -7.52
C VAL A 119 -2.61 -20.86 -8.31
N ILE A 120 -2.05 -21.50 -9.32
CA ILE A 120 -1.04 -20.91 -10.21
C ILE A 120 -1.70 -20.54 -11.52
N ILE A 121 -1.83 -19.23 -11.78
CA ILE A 121 -2.33 -18.70 -13.04
C ILE A 121 -1.23 -17.90 -13.71
N LYS A 122 -0.96 -18.17 -15.00
CA LYS A 122 -0.05 -17.36 -15.82
C LYS A 122 -0.73 -16.95 -17.11
N GLY A 123 -0.42 -15.74 -17.55
CA GLY A 123 -0.87 -15.22 -18.83
C GLY A 123 0.06 -14.12 -19.35
N GLU A 124 -0.20 -13.74 -20.59
CA GLU A 124 0.48 -12.68 -21.34
C GLU A 124 -0.53 -11.72 -21.97
#